data_AF-A0A1H7MAG3-F1
#
_entry.id   AF-A0A1H7MAG3-F1
#
_cell.length_a   1.000
_cell.length_b   1.000
_cell.length_c   1.000
_cell.angle_alpha   90.00
_cell.angle_beta   90.00
_cell.angle_gamma   90.00
#
_symmetry.space_group_name_H-M   'P 1'
#
loop_
_entity.id
_entity.type
_entity.pdbx_description
1 polymer ?
#
loop_
_entity_poly.entity_id
_entity_poly.type
_entity_poly.pdbx_seq_one_letter_code
_entity_poly.pdbx_strand_id
1 'polypeptide(L)' 'MTDTDLHTRFLPARWRRDLDLYLAERAGGMNGYMIARQRLASVARLHSLSDAELAAMGLRRKDIPAFVFEDILPG' A
#
# COMPACT_ATOMS: atom_id res chain seq x y z
N MET A 1 17.40 -8.89 -8.38
CA MET A 1 16.14 -8.14 -8.16
C MET A 1 15.80 -8.30 -6.69
N THR A 2 16.35 -7.45 -5.81
CA THR A 2 16.36 -7.75 -4.36
C THR A 2 16.29 -6.50 -3.47
N ASP A 3 15.71 -5.41 -3.98
CA ASP A 3 15.62 -4.14 -3.26
C ASP A 3 14.28 -4.00 -2.51
N THR A 4 13.19 -4.53 -3.09
CA THR A 4 11.83 -4.42 -2.55
C THR A 4 11.63 -5.13 -1.21
N ASP A 5 12.25 -6.29 -1.00
CA ASP A 5 12.10 -7.09 0.22
C ASP A 5 12.67 -6.37 1.46
N LEU A 6 13.81 -5.68 1.31
CA LEU A 6 14.44 -4.93 2.39
C LEU A 6 13.56 -3.78 2.87
N HIS A 7 12.98 -3.02 1.94
CA HIS A 7 12.09 -1.92 2.30
C HIS A 7 10.85 -2.40 3.06
N THR A 8 10.24 -3.54 2.68
CA THR A 8 9.07 -4.07 3.41
C THR A 8 9.36 -4.50 4.84
N ARG A 9 10.60 -4.89 5.14
CA ARG A 9 11.01 -5.37 6.48
C ARG A 9 11.10 -4.24 7.51
N PHE A 10 11.29 -3.00 7.08
CA PHE A 10 11.41 -1.82 7.95
C PHE A 10 10.14 -0.99 8.06
N LEU A 11 9.05 -1.41 7.42
CA LEU A 11 7.79 -0.68 7.46
C LEU A 11 7.05 -0.92 8.79
N PRO A 12 6.37 0.10 9.34
CA PRO A 12 5.69 0.02 10.63
C PRO A 12 4.50 -0.94 10.58
N ALA A 13 4.47 -1.97 11.43
CA ALA A 13 3.53 -3.10 11.42
C ALA A 13 2.05 -2.79 11.07
N ARG A 14 1.56 -1.58 11.35
CA ARG A 14 0.22 -1.10 10.96
C ARG A 14 -0.05 -1.07 9.45
N TRP A 15 0.96 -0.85 8.60
CA TRP A 15 0.76 -0.71 7.15
C TRP A 15 0.13 -1.96 6.52
N ARG A 16 0.56 -3.14 6.99
CA ARG A 16 0.06 -4.43 6.50
C ARG A 16 -1.40 -4.62 6.86
N ARG A 17 -1.76 -4.27 8.11
CA ARG A 17 -3.13 -4.34 8.61
C ARG A 17 -4.06 -3.42 7.82
N ASP A 18 -3.63 -2.18 7.54
CA ASP A 18 -4.43 -1.21 6.80
C ASP A 18 -4.63 -1.65 5.34
N LEU A 19 -3.60 -2.23 4.72
CA LEU A 19 -3.69 -2.84 3.39
C LEU A 19 -4.65 -4.05 3.38
N ASP A 20 -4.50 -4.97 4.32
CA ASP A 20 -5.33 -6.17 4.40
C ASP A 20 -6.81 -5.81 4.63
N LEU A 21 -7.09 -4.80 5.47
CA LEU A 21 -8.44 -4.30 5.69
C LEU A 21 -9.02 -3.68 4.41
N TYR A 22 -8.26 -2.83 3.72
CA TYR A 22 -8.68 -2.20 2.46
C TYR A 22 -9.02 -3.26 1.39
N LEU A 23 -8.19 -4.29 1.26
CA LEU A 23 -8.41 -5.39 0.32
C LEU A 23 -9.60 -6.27 0.73
N ALA A 24 -9.78 -6.54 2.03
CA ALA A 24 -10.92 -7.30 2.51
C ALA A 24 -12.25 -6.59 2.22
N GLU A 25 -12.27 -5.25 2.30
CA GLU A 25 -13.45 -4.44 2.00
C GLU A 25 -13.73 -4.29 0.50
N ARG A 26 -12.68 -4.12 -0.33
CA ARG A 26 -12.85 -3.71 -1.74
C ARG A 26 -12.52 -4.79 -2.77
N ALA A 27 -11.67 -5.75 -2.45
CA ALA A 27 -11.26 -6.81 -3.38
C ALA A 27 -12.20 -8.04 -3.32
N GLY A 28 -13.48 -7.84 -3.00
CA GLY A 28 -14.48 -8.90 -2.91
C GLY A 28 -14.57 -9.71 -4.21
N GLY A 29 -14.29 -11.01 -4.15
CA GLY A 29 -14.26 -11.90 -5.31
C GLY A 29 -12.96 -11.88 -6.13
N MET A 30 -11.99 -11.03 -5.78
CA MET A 30 -10.64 -11.02 -6.35
C MET A 30 -9.64 -11.65 -5.37
N ASN A 31 -8.54 -12.18 -5.89
CA ASN A 31 -7.45 -12.65 -5.04
C ASN A 31 -6.64 -11.44 -4.54
N GLY A 32 -7.04 -10.89 -3.39
CA GLY A 32 -6.39 -9.72 -2.78
C GLY A 32 -4.88 -9.90 -2.58
N TYR A 33 -4.42 -11.12 -2.29
CA TYR A 33 -3.00 -11.44 -2.20
C TYR A 33 -2.26 -11.25 -3.53
N MET A 34 -2.82 -11.69 -4.66
CA MET A 34 -2.21 -11.50 -5.97
C MET A 34 -2.11 -10.02 -6.36
N ILE A 35 -3.18 -9.26 -6.11
CA ILE A 35 -3.22 -7.82 -6.40
C ILE A 35 -2.21 -7.08 -5.53
N ALA A 36 -2.21 -7.37 -4.23
CA ALA A 36 -1.26 -6.79 -3.27
C ALA A 36 0.18 -7.07 -3.65
N ARG A 37 0.51 -8.32 -4.03
CA ARG A 37 1.89 -8.73 -4.37
C ARG A 37 2.46 -7.92 -5.53
N GLN A 38 1.66 -7.57 -6.54
CA GLN A 38 2.12 -6.78 -7.68
C GLN A 38 2.38 -5.31 -7.32
N ARG A 39 1.68 -4.78 -6.31
CA ARG A 39 1.75 -3.37 -5.90
C ARG A 39 2.48 -3.15 -4.58
N LEU A 40 2.95 -4.22 -3.95
CA LEU A 40 3.59 -4.21 -2.64
C LEU A 40 4.82 -3.28 -2.61
N ALA A 41 5.58 -3.25 -3.72
CA ALA A 41 6.72 -2.36 -3.87
C ALA A 41 6.31 -0.87 -3.85
N SER A 42 5.20 -0.53 -4.49
CA SER A 42 4.66 0.83 -4.53
C SER A 42 4.14 1.25 -3.15
N VAL A 43 3.39 0.37 -2.48
CA VAL A 43 2.94 0.57 -1.09
C VAL A 43 4.14 0.79 -0.17
N ALA A 44 5.15 -0.07 -0.27
CA ALA A 44 6.36 0.02 0.54
C ALA A 44 7.13 1.33 0.31
N ARG A 45 7.27 1.74 -0.95
CA ARG A 45 7.91 3.00 -1.32
C ARG A 45 7.17 4.19 -0.69
N LEU A 46 5.85 4.26 -0.83
CA LEU A 46 5.07 5.35 -0.25
C LEU A 46 5.10 5.36 1.29
N HIS A 47 5.09 4.19 1.94
CA HIS A 47 5.24 4.14 3.40
C HIS A 47 6.67 4.47 3.89
N SER A 48 7.68 4.38 3.01
CA SER A 48 9.05 4.79 3.32
C SER A 48 9.22 6.32 3.30
N LEU A 49 8.30 7.04 2.65
CA LEU A 49 8.28 8.51 2.67
C LEU A 49 7.88 9.03 4.07
N SER A 50 8.45 10.18 4.41
CA SER A 50 8.05 10.93 5.60
C SER A 50 6.63 11.48 5.44
N ASP A 51 5.97 11.78 6.56
CA ASP A 51 4.62 12.35 6.53
C ASP A 51 4.58 13.72 5.84
N ALA A 52 5.69 14.48 5.86
CA ALA A 52 5.83 15.75 5.13
C ALA A 52 5.88 15.54 3.60
N GLU A 53 6.62 14.53 3.14
CA GLU A 53 6.68 14.18 1.71
C GLU A 53 5.34 13.64 1.23
N LEU A 54 4.67 12.81 2.02
CA LEU A 54 3.31 12.36 1.73
C LEU A 54 2.32 13.53 1.66
N ALA A 55 2.40 14.46 2.62
CA ALA A 55 1.55 15.65 2.63
C ALA A 55 1.81 16.57 1.42
N ALA A 56 3.05 16.68 0.95
CA ALA A 56 3.39 17.41 -0.27
C ALA A 56 2.74 16.79 -1.52
N MET A 57 2.47 15.48 -1.50
CA MET A 57 1.71 14.77 -2.53
C MET A 57 0.19 14.81 -2.31
N GLY A 58 -0.29 15.45 -1.22
CA GLY A 58 -1.71 15.44 -0.83
C GLY A 58 -2.19 14.10 -0.25
N LEU A 59 -1.27 13.22 0.14
CA LEU A 59 -1.55 11.88 0.66
C LEU A 59 -1.35 11.82 2.17
N ARG A 60 -2.18 11.02 2.86
CA ARG A 60 -1.89 10.57 4.24
C ARG A 60 -1.55 9.08 4.21
N ARG A 61 -0.88 8.60 5.25
CA ARG A 61 -0.52 7.17 5.41
C ARG A 61 -1.69 6.21 5.18
N LYS A 62 -2.91 6.58 5.60
CA LYS A 62 -4.14 5.79 5.43
C LYS A 62 -4.73 5.83 4.00
N ASP A 63 -4.36 6.83 3.21
CA ASP A 63 -4.84 6.98 1.83
C ASP A 63 -3.90 6.24 0.85
N ILE A 64 -2.75 5.73 1.30
CA ILE A 64 -1.77 5.00 0.48
C ILE A 64 -2.40 3.80 -0.23
N PRO A 65 -3.15 2.89 0.43
CA PRO A 65 -3.79 1.78 -0.28
C PRO A 65 -4.75 2.28 -1.36
N ALA A 66 -5.61 3.25 -1.04
CA ALA A 66 -6.56 3.81 -2.01
C ALA A 66 -5.85 4.40 -3.23
N PHE A 67 -4.77 5.15 -3.04
CA PHE A 67 -3.98 5.72 -4.14
C PHE A 67 -3.26 4.66 -4.97
N VAL A 68 -2.72 3.61 -4.34
CA VAL A 68 -1.95 2.57 -5.05
C VAL A 68 -2.85 1.62 -5.85
N PHE A 69 -4.09 1.41 -5.41
CA PHE A 69 -5.04 0.50 -6.04
C PHE A 69 -6.16 1.21 -6.79
N GLU A 70 -6.12 2.55 -6.94
CA GLU A 70 -7.12 3.33 -7.68
C GLU A 70 -7.32 2.81 -9.12
N ASP A 71 -6.29 2.22 -9.71
CA ASP A 71 -6.32 1.65 -11.06
C ASP A 71 -7.06 0.29 -11.14
N ILE A 72 -7.24 -0.40 -10.02
CA ILE A 72 -7.76 -1.78 -9.97
C ILE A 72 -9.06 -1.88 -9.17
N LEU A 73 -9.19 -1.09 -8.10
CA LEU A 73 -10.30 -1.13 -7.16
C LEU A 73 -11.05 0.20 -7.19
N PRO A 74 -12.38 0.21 -7.41
CA PRO A 74 -13.17 1.43 -7.36
C PRO A 74 -13.12 2.05 -5.94
N GLY A 75 -13.07 3.38 -5.89
CA GLY A 75 -12.96 4.20 -4.68
C GLY A 75 -14.07 4.02 -3.67
#